data_AF-A0AB38XTP6-F1
#
_entry.id   AF-A0AB38XTP6-F1
#
_cell.length_a   1.000
_cell.length_b   1.000
_cell.length_c   1.000
_cell.angle_alpha   90.00
_cell.angle_beta   90.00
_cell.angle_gamma   90.00
#
_symmetry.space_group_name_H-M   'P 1'
#
loop_
_entity.id
_entity.type
_entity.pdbx_description
1 polymer ?
#
loop_
_entity_poly.entity_id
_entity_poly.type
_entity_poly.pdbx_seq_one_letter_code
_entity_poly.pdbx_strand_id
1 'polypeptide(L)'
;MNVSDVRITPTLKKVLLVLAVGVGVVVTLYVDVPTVATIRQWSIDAGDWFPLLYFLAYVALTQFPIPRTVFTLASGILFGPMLGFLLAITATTVSGLLSLWIVRFLGRDWFRTHLTNRRLLSLDHRLEQRGWLTVLSLRMIAGVPFSFLNYACGLSSIRTVPYIIATALGSAPNTLAVVLLGDALLVGFDVRFAVATGILLVLGLLGLLADAKFPVVTGSSKR
;
A
#
# COMPACT_ATOMS: atom_id res chain seq x y z
N MET A 1 16.32 -33.49 13.94
CA MET A 1 15.85 -33.22 12.56
C MET A 1 15.98 -31.73 12.34
N ASN A 2 16.96 -31.30 11.54
CA ASN A 2 17.38 -29.89 11.45
C ASN A 2 16.47 -29.15 10.46
N VAL A 3 15.80 -28.08 10.90
CA VAL A 3 14.81 -27.30 10.12
C VAL A 3 15.49 -26.33 9.12
N SER A 4 16.82 -26.31 9.06
CA SER A 4 17.62 -25.31 8.35
C SER A 4 17.84 -25.55 6.86
N ASP A 5 17.39 -26.67 6.27
CA ASP A 5 17.75 -27.03 4.88
C ASP A 5 16.56 -27.18 3.91
N VAL A 6 15.46 -26.46 4.13
CA VAL A 6 14.46 -26.29 3.07
C VAL A 6 14.96 -25.23 2.07
N ARG A 7 15.89 -25.63 1.19
CA ARG A 7 16.29 -24.82 0.04
C ARG A 7 15.15 -24.80 -0.98
N ILE A 8 14.24 -23.85 -0.85
CA ILE A 8 13.17 -23.62 -1.83
C ILE A 8 13.82 -23.29 -3.18
N THR A 9 13.65 -24.18 -4.17
CA THR A 9 14.20 -24.01 -5.51
C THR A 9 13.58 -22.79 -6.21
N PRO A 10 14.31 -22.11 -7.12
CA PRO A 10 13.80 -20.92 -7.81
C PRO A 10 12.52 -21.20 -8.61
N THR A 11 12.32 -22.43 -9.09
CA THR A 11 11.09 -22.86 -9.77
C THR A 11 9.92 -22.95 -8.80
N LEU A 12 10.13 -23.53 -7.61
CA LEU A 12 9.09 -23.63 -6.57
C LEU A 12 8.66 -22.24 -6.07
N LYS A 13 9.60 -21.31 -5.91
CA LYS A 13 9.29 -19.89 -5.58
C LYS A 13 8.37 -19.23 -6.61
N LYS A 14 8.63 -19.45 -7.91
CA LYS A 14 7.80 -18.91 -8.99
C LYS A 14 6.41 -19.53 -9.01
N VAL A 15 6.31 -20.85 -8.84
CA VAL A 15 5.02 -21.56 -8.76
C VAL A 15 4.20 -21.05 -7.57
N LEU A 16 4.82 -20.91 -6.39
CA LEU A 16 4.14 -20.37 -5.20
C LEU A 16 3.68 -18.92 -5.41
N LEU A 17 4.47 -18.08 -6.07
CA LEU A 17 4.08 -16.71 -6.40
C LEU A 17 2.89 -16.67 -7.36
N VAL A 18 2.92 -17.47 -8.44
CA VAL A 18 1.81 -17.55 -9.41
C VAL A 18 0.54 -18.07 -8.74
N LEU A 19 0.66 -19.09 -7.89
CA LEU A 19 -0.46 -19.59 -7.11
C LEU A 19 -1.00 -18.54 -6.14
N ALA A 20 -0.14 -17.83 -5.41
CA ALA A 20 -0.56 -16.78 -4.50
C ALA A 20 -1.28 -15.64 -5.24
N VAL A 21 -0.72 -15.16 -6.35
CA VAL A 21 -1.35 -14.12 -7.18
C VAL A 21 -2.67 -14.64 -7.77
N GLY A 22 -2.70 -15.88 -8.26
CA GLY A 22 -3.91 -16.52 -8.78
C GLY A 22 -5.01 -16.63 -7.73
N VAL A 23 -4.68 -17.06 -6.52
CA VAL A 23 -5.61 -17.09 -5.38
C VAL A 23 -6.08 -15.68 -5.03
N GLY A 24 -5.19 -14.68 -4.99
CA GLY A 24 -5.57 -13.29 -4.75
C GLY A 24 -6.53 -12.73 -5.80
N VAL A 25 -6.30 -13.04 -7.08
CA VAL A 25 -7.18 -12.64 -8.19
C VAL A 25 -8.53 -13.35 -8.09
N VAL A 26 -8.55 -14.67 -7.85
CA VAL A 26 -9.79 -15.44 -7.67
C VAL A 26 -10.58 -14.90 -6.47
N VAL A 27 -9.93 -14.66 -5.33
CA VAL A 27 -10.58 -14.06 -4.15
C VAL A 27 -11.16 -12.69 -4.50
N THR A 28 -10.43 -11.85 -5.22
CA THR A 28 -10.93 -10.51 -5.60
C THR A 28 -12.12 -10.56 -6.56
N LEU A 29 -12.18 -11.56 -7.45
CA LEU A 29 -13.23 -11.69 -8.46
C LEU A 29 -14.47 -12.46 -7.97
N TYR A 30 -14.31 -13.35 -6.99
CA TYR A 30 -15.36 -14.29 -6.57
C TYR A 30 -15.79 -14.14 -5.11
N VAL A 31 -15.07 -13.36 -4.29
CA VAL A 31 -15.49 -13.07 -2.90
C VAL A 31 -16.09 -11.67 -2.87
N ASP A 32 -17.40 -11.63 -2.64
CA ASP A 32 -18.11 -10.37 -2.43
C ASP A 32 -17.53 -9.62 -1.23
N VAL A 33 -17.40 -8.30 -1.36
CA VAL A 33 -17.00 -7.45 -0.24
C VAL A 33 -18.09 -7.54 0.83
N PRO A 34 -17.78 -8.03 2.05
CA PRO A 34 -18.79 -8.19 3.08
C PRO A 34 -19.44 -6.84 3.43
N THR A 35 -20.74 -6.86 3.69
CA THR A 35 -21.46 -5.64 4.05
C THR A 35 -20.95 -5.07 5.38
N VAL A 36 -21.12 -3.77 5.58
CA VAL A 36 -20.76 -3.11 6.85
C VAL A 36 -21.44 -3.78 8.05
N ALA A 37 -22.68 -4.25 7.89
CA ALA A 37 -23.41 -4.99 8.91
C ALA A 37 -22.71 -6.32 9.26
N THR A 38 -22.25 -7.06 8.26
CA THR A 38 -21.50 -8.31 8.45
C THR A 38 -20.18 -8.06 9.18
N ILE A 39 -19.42 -7.02 8.78
CA ILE A 39 -18.14 -6.71 9.42
C ILE A 39 -18.36 -6.24 10.86
N ARG A 40 -19.44 -5.50 11.13
CA ARG A 40 -19.81 -5.11 12.50
C ARG A 40 -20.18 -6.34 13.35
N GLN A 41 -20.88 -7.32 12.78
CA GLN A 41 -21.16 -8.58 13.47
C GLN A 41 -19.87 -9.32 13.83
N TRP A 42 -18.92 -9.44 12.89
CA TRP A 42 -17.60 -10.03 13.17
C TRP A 42 -16.82 -9.27 14.24
N SER A 43 -16.98 -7.95 14.31
CA SER A 43 -16.41 -7.13 15.39
C SER A 43 -16.95 -7.52 16.76
N ILE A 44 -18.27 -7.71 16.85
CA ILE A 44 -18.92 -8.15 18.09
C ILE A 44 -18.47 -9.57 18.47
N ASP A 45 -18.46 -10.49 17.51
CA ASP A 45 -18.10 -11.90 17.74
C ASP A 45 -16.63 -12.06 18.16
N ALA A 46 -15.72 -11.26 17.60
CA ALA A 46 -14.29 -11.29 17.90
C ALA A 46 -13.90 -10.48 19.16
N GLY A 47 -14.75 -9.55 19.61
CA GLY A 47 -14.52 -8.70 20.77
C GLY A 47 -13.21 -7.91 20.69
N ASP A 48 -12.45 -7.88 21.79
CA ASP A 48 -11.22 -7.09 21.93
C ASP A 48 -10.09 -7.50 20.94
N TRP A 49 -10.18 -8.69 20.35
CA TRP A 49 -9.22 -9.16 19.35
C TRP A 49 -9.48 -8.59 17.95
N PHE A 50 -10.65 -8.01 17.72
CA PHE A 50 -11.05 -7.54 16.40
C PHE A 50 -10.07 -6.55 15.75
N PRO A 51 -9.55 -5.51 16.44
CA PRO A 51 -8.56 -4.60 15.85
C PRO A 51 -7.29 -5.31 15.36
N LEU A 52 -6.82 -6.32 16.10
CA LEU A 52 -5.64 -7.10 15.70
C LEU A 52 -5.94 -7.98 14.49
N LEU A 53 -7.06 -8.70 14.50
CA LEU A 53 -7.48 -9.53 13.36
C LEU A 53 -7.68 -8.69 12.10
N TYR A 54 -8.30 -7.51 12.26
CA TYR A 54 -8.46 -6.53 11.19
C TYR A 54 -7.12 -6.06 10.63
N PHE A 55 -6.18 -5.71 11.51
CA PHE A 55 -4.83 -5.29 11.12
C PHE A 55 -4.11 -6.39 10.33
N LEU A 56 -4.15 -7.64 10.81
CA LEU A 56 -3.52 -8.78 10.15
C LEU A 56 -4.17 -9.05 8.79
N ALA A 57 -5.50 -9.00 8.71
CA ALA A 57 -6.24 -9.16 7.46
C ALA A 57 -5.90 -8.05 6.46
N TYR A 58 -5.84 -6.78 6.90
CA TYR A 58 -5.40 -5.66 6.08
C TYR A 58 -4.01 -5.97 5.50
N VAL A 59 -3.01 -6.23 6.36
CA VAL A 59 -1.63 -6.47 5.94
C VAL A 59 -1.52 -7.63 4.95
N ALA A 60 -2.20 -8.74 5.22
CA ALA A 60 -2.15 -9.95 4.40
C ALA A 60 -2.86 -9.77 3.05
N LEU A 61 -4.06 -9.17 3.03
CA LEU A 61 -4.87 -9.06 1.83
C LEU A 61 -4.35 -7.96 0.88
N THR A 62 -3.80 -6.88 1.40
CA THR A 62 -3.18 -5.85 0.55
C THR A 62 -1.83 -6.25 -0.04
N GLN A 63 -1.35 -7.47 0.25
CA GLN A 63 -0.28 -8.08 -0.53
C GLN A 63 -0.73 -8.46 -1.93
N PHE A 64 -2.04 -8.61 -2.17
CA PHE A 64 -2.62 -8.91 -3.48
C PHE A 64 -3.04 -7.60 -4.16
N PRO A 65 -3.44 -7.60 -5.46
CA PRO A 65 -3.94 -6.40 -6.15
C PRO A 65 -5.35 -5.99 -5.67
N ILE A 66 -5.60 -6.07 -4.37
CA ILE A 66 -6.83 -5.65 -3.72
C ILE A 66 -6.71 -4.17 -3.38
N PRO A 67 -7.72 -3.33 -3.70
CA PRO A 67 -7.69 -1.91 -3.39
C PRO A 67 -7.56 -1.64 -1.88
N ARG A 68 -6.42 -1.08 -1.47
CA ARG A 68 -6.15 -0.64 -0.10
C ARG A 68 -7.23 0.31 0.46
N THR A 69 -7.87 1.08 -0.42
CA THR A 69 -8.92 2.05 -0.07
C THR A 69 -10.10 1.40 0.63
N VAL A 70 -10.44 0.15 0.30
CA VAL A 70 -11.53 -0.60 0.96
C VAL A 70 -11.24 -0.78 2.45
N PHE A 71 -10.04 -1.24 2.79
CA PHE A 71 -9.60 -1.38 4.19
C PHE A 71 -9.35 -0.03 4.88
N THR A 72 -9.00 1.01 4.14
CA THR A 72 -8.82 2.32 4.76
C THR A 72 -10.18 2.93 5.13
N LEU A 73 -11.16 2.84 4.24
CA LEU A 73 -12.53 3.29 4.49
C LEU A 73 -13.18 2.49 5.64
N ALA A 74 -13.08 1.16 5.58
CA ALA A 74 -13.61 0.28 6.62
C ALA A 74 -12.99 0.59 8.01
N SER A 75 -11.72 1.00 8.07
CA SER A 75 -11.11 1.36 9.34
C SER A 75 -11.74 2.61 9.98
N GLY A 76 -12.15 3.59 9.16
CA GLY A 76 -12.90 4.75 9.64
C GLY A 76 -14.29 4.37 10.12
N ILE A 77 -14.99 3.53 9.36
CA ILE A 77 -16.33 3.01 9.70
C ILE A 77 -16.30 2.23 11.04
N LEU A 78 -15.28 1.40 11.26
CA LEU A 78 -15.26 0.46 12.37
C LEU A 78 -14.64 1.01 13.65
N PHE A 79 -13.65 1.89 13.52
CA PHE A 79 -12.79 2.33 14.63
C PHE A 79 -12.78 3.85 14.85
N GLY A 80 -13.51 4.60 14.01
CA GLY A 80 -13.54 6.05 14.06
C GLY A 80 -12.24 6.71 13.56
N PRO A 81 -12.13 8.05 13.68
CA PRO A 81 -11.10 8.81 12.99
C PRO A 81 -9.69 8.58 13.53
N MET A 82 -9.51 8.53 14.86
CA MET A 82 -8.18 8.41 15.46
C MET A 82 -7.63 6.98 15.38
N LEU A 83 -8.38 6.01 15.93
CA LEU A 83 -7.93 4.61 15.93
C LEU A 83 -7.91 4.03 14.51
N GLY A 84 -8.90 4.35 13.68
CA GLY A 84 -8.93 3.95 12.27
C GLY A 84 -7.73 4.48 11.48
N PHE A 85 -7.36 5.75 11.68
CA PHE A 85 -6.16 6.33 11.05
C PHE A 85 -4.87 5.62 11.50
N LEU A 86 -4.68 5.43 12.81
CA LEU A 86 -3.50 4.76 13.35
C LEU A 86 -3.39 3.32 12.85
N LEU A 87 -4.49 2.55 12.87
CA LEU A 87 -4.54 1.19 12.33
C LEU A 87 -4.24 1.17 10.83
N ALA A 88 -4.87 2.04 10.05
CA ALA A 88 -4.68 2.06 8.60
C ALA A 88 -3.27 2.47 8.20
N ILE A 89 -2.68 3.51 8.83
CA ILE A 89 -1.35 3.98 8.46
C ILE A 89 -0.25 2.98 8.86
N THR A 90 -0.39 2.36 10.04
CA THR A 90 0.54 1.31 10.48
C THR A 90 0.41 0.06 9.63
N ALA A 91 -0.82 -0.39 9.33
CA ALA A 91 -1.06 -1.54 8.45
C ALA A 91 -0.53 -1.28 7.03
N THR A 92 -0.74 -0.07 6.49
CA THR A 92 -0.19 0.35 5.19
C THR A 92 1.33 0.26 5.17
N THR A 93 1.98 0.74 6.25
CA THR A 93 3.44 0.76 6.35
C THR A 93 4.00 -0.65 6.49
N VAL A 94 3.41 -1.49 7.35
CA VAL A 94 3.81 -2.88 7.56
C VAL A 94 3.56 -3.72 6.31
N SER A 95 2.42 -3.52 5.66
CA SER A 95 2.09 -4.18 4.38
C SER A 95 3.10 -3.82 3.30
N GLY A 96 3.45 -2.53 3.17
CA GLY A 96 4.45 -2.07 2.21
C GLY A 96 5.82 -2.68 2.47
N LEU A 97 6.22 -2.77 3.74
CA LEU A 97 7.48 -3.40 4.16
C LEU A 97 7.50 -4.90 3.83
N LEU A 98 6.39 -5.59 4.11
CA LEU A 98 6.24 -7.01 3.83
C LEU A 98 6.33 -7.28 2.32
N SER A 99 5.62 -6.50 1.49
CA SER A 99 5.71 -6.58 0.03
C SER A 99 7.15 -6.37 -0.45
N LEU A 100 7.85 -5.37 0.09
CA LEU A 100 9.25 -5.08 -0.26
C LEU A 100 10.14 -6.31 -0.01
N TRP A 101 9.96 -6.98 1.13
CA TRP A 101 10.74 -8.15 1.51
C TRP A 101 10.40 -9.39 0.69
N ILE A 102 9.10 -9.66 0.48
CA ILE A 102 8.62 -10.75 -0.37
C ILE A 102 9.25 -10.63 -1.76
N VAL A 103 9.16 -9.45 -2.36
CA VAL A 103 9.66 -9.21 -3.71
C VAL A 103 11.18 -9.27 -3.78
N ARG A 104 11.91 -8.80 -2.76
CA ARG A 104 13.37 -8.96 -2.72
C ARG A 104 13.81 -10.41 -2.58
N PHE A 105 13.07 -11.20 -1.80
CA PHE A 105 13.39 -12.60 -1.57
C PHE A 105 13.09 -13.47 -2.82
N LEU A 106 12.01 -13.17 -3.53
CA LEU A 106 11.59 -13.88 -4.74
C LEU A 106 12.29 -13.36 -6.01
N GLY A 107 12.52 -12.05 -6.08
CA GLY A 107 13.01 -11.35 -7.27
C GLY A 107 14.53 -11.25 -7.38
N ARG A 108 15.29 -11.58 -6.32
CA ARG A 108 16.76 -11.49 -6.29
C ARG A 108 17.44 -12.17 -7.48
N ASP A 109 16.94 -13.32 -7.90
CA ASP A 109 17.53 -14.09 -9.01
C ASP A 109 17.15 -13.49 -10.37
N TRP A 110 15.91 -12.99 -10.52
CA TRP A 110 15.44 -12.32 -11.74
C TRP A 110 16.16 -10.99 -11.96
N PHE A 111 16.35 -10.20 -10.90
CA PHE A 111 17.09 -8.94 -10.92
C PHE A 111 18.54 -9.12 -11.37
N ARG A 112 19.23 -10.13 -10.83
CA ARG A 112 20.62 -10.42 -11.19
C ARG A 112 20.79 -10.82 -12.66
N THR A 113 19.80 -11.45 -13.28
CA THR A 113 19.89 -11.89 -14.68
C THR A 113 19.38 -10.88 -15.70
N HIS A 114 18.37 -10.07 -15.35
CA HIS A 114 17.67 -9.21 -16.32
C HIS A 114 18.03 -7.72 -16.24
N LEU A 115 18.74 -7.26 -15.20
CA LEU A 115 19.19 -5.87 -15.09
C LEU A 115 20.52 -5.60 -15.85
N THR A 116 20.60 -6.06 -17.10
CA THR A 116 21.77 -5.86 -17.98
C THR A 116 21.68 -4.57 -18.80
N ASN A 117 20.50 -3.93 -18.83
CA ASN A 117 20.28 -2.70 -19.60
C ASN A 117 20.80 -1.47 -18.82
N ARG A 118 21.75 -0.74 -19.40
CA ARG A 118 22.33 0.50 -18.81
C ARG A 118 21.28 1.54 -18.39
N ARG A 119 20.12 1.60 -19.06
CA ARG A 119 19.02 2.52 -18.69
C ARG A 119 18.29 2.10 -17.41
N LEU A 120 18.16 0.79 -17.16
CA LEU A 120 17.54 0.27 -15.95
C LEU A 120 18.47 0.44 -14.74
N LEU A 121 19.77 0.23 -14.93
CA LEU A 121 20.79 0.44 -13.90
C LEU A 121 20.88 1.90 -13.44
N SER A 122 20.78 2.86 -14.37
CA SER A 122 20.82 4.29 -14.01
C SER A 122 19.54 4.75 -13.29
N LEU A 123 18.38 4.19 -13.65
CA LEU A 123 17.12 4.42 -12.92
C LEU A 123 17.16 3.81 -11.51
N ASP A 124 17.70 2.61 -11.38
CA ASP A 124 17.82 1.92 -10.10
C ASP A 124 18.77 2.68 -9.14
N HIS A 125 19.90 3.19 -9.65
CA HIS A 125 20.81 4.01 -8.85
C HIS A 125 20.17 5.34 -8.40
N ARG A 126 19.31 5.95 -9.24
CA ARG A 126 18.53 7.13 -8.83
C ARG A 126 17.51 6.79 -7.73
N LEU A 127 16.87 5.63 -7.81
CA LEU A 127 15.95 5.14 -6.77
C LEU A 127 16.70 4.78 -5.47
N GLU A 128 17.93 4.30 -5.56
CA GLU A 128 18.79 4.04 -4.39
C GLU A 128 19.08 5.35 -3.62
N GLN A 129 19.42 6.43 -4.32
CA GLN A 129 19.79 7.70 -3.69
C GLN A 129 18.60 8.59 -3.32
N ARG A 130 17.58 8.66 -4.17
CA ARG A 130 16.44 9.61 -4.04
C ARG A 130 15.07 8.94 -4.14
N GLY A 131 14.98 7.62 -4.17
CA GLY A 131 13.72 6.90 -4.36
C GLY A 131 12.70 7.16 -3.25
N TRP A 132 13.13 7.57 -2.05
CA TRP A 132 12.21 7.90 -0.97
C TRP A 132 11.33 9.11 -1.30
N LEU A 133 11.85 10.15 -1.96
CA LEU A 133 11.06 11.31 -2.40
C LEU A 133 10.06 10.88 -3.47
N THR A 134 10.49 10.05 -4.41
CA THR A 134 9.59 9.51 -5.45
C THR A 134 8.46 8.69 -4.84
N VAL A 135 8.76 7.80 -3.89
CA VAL A 135 7.74 7.02 -3.18
C VAL A 135 6.82 7.92 -2.38
N LEU A 136 7.36 8.90 -1.65
CA LEU A 136 6.58 9.85 -0.87
C LEU A 136 5.58 10.60 -1.76
N SER A 137 6.05 11.19 -2.86
CA SER A 137 5.20 11.89 -3.83
C SER A 137 4.15 10.97 -4.43
N LEU A 138 4.54 9.78 -4.89
CA LEU A 138 3.60 8.81 -5.48
C LEU A 138 2.58 8.26 -4.47
N ARG A 139 2.84 8.32 -3.17
CA ARG A 139 1.89 7.92 -2.13
C ARG A 139 0.92 9.04 -1.77
N MET A 140 1.36 10.29 -1.91
CA MET A 140 0.50 11.46 -1.81
C MET A 140 -0.43 11.56 -3.03
N ILE A 141 0.10 11.23 -4.20
CA ILE A 141 -0.64 11.19 -5.47
C ILE A 141 -1.42 9.89 -5.53
N ALA A 142 -2.74 9.93 -5.30
CA ALA A 142 -3.62 8.75 -5.24
C ALA A 142 -3.82 8.00 -6.59
N GLY A 143 -2.92 8.17 -7.57
CA GLY A 143 -3.04 7.61 -8.91
C GLY A 143 -2.38 6.24 -9.11
N VAL A 144 -1.43 5.84 -8.26
CA VAL A 144 -0.72 4.56 -8.43
C VAL A 144 -1.32 3.49 -7.49
N PRO A 145 -1.71 2.32 -8.03
CA PRO A 145 -2.17 1.20 -7.20
C PRO A 145 -1.11 0.78 -6.16
N PHE A 146 -1.57 0.60 -4.91
CA PHE A 146 -0.69 0.35 -3.75
C PHE A 146 0.27 -0.83 -3.96
N SER A 147 -0.26 -1.99 -4.39
CA SER A 147 0.51 -3.23 -4.56
C SER A 147 1.54 -3.10 -5.68
N PHE A 148 1.18 -2.44 -6.78
CA PHE A 148 2.09 -2.21 -7.91
C PHE A 148 3.29 -1.34 -7.50
N LEU A 149 3.05 -0.25 -6.77
CA LEU A 149 4.13 0.61 -6.26
C LEU A 149 5.06 -0.17 -5.30
N ASN A 150 4.48 -0.99 -4.42
CA ASN A 150 5.25 -1.81 -3.50
C ASN A 150 6.15 -2.80 -4.23
N TYR A 151 5.62 -3.45 -5.28
CA TYR A 151 6.41 -4.42 -6.04
C TYR A 151 7.51 -3.73 -6.85
N ALA A 152 7.21 -2.61 -7.51
CA ALA A 152 8.23 -1.83 -8.21
C ALA A 152 9.36 -1.39 -7.27
N CYS A 153 9.03 -0.99 -6.04
CA CYS A 153 10.01 -0.65 -5.02
C CYS A 153 10.76 -1.87 -4.45
N GLY A 154 10.09 -3.01 -4.33
CA GLY A 154 10.72 -4.27 -3.88
C GLY A 154 11.73 -4.80 -4.89
N LEU A 155 11.46 -4.56 -6.16
CA LEU A 155 12.34 -4.86 -7.27
C LEU A 155 13.54 -3.88 -7.30
N SER A 156 13.39 -2.62 -6.89
CA SER A 156 14.49 -1.64 -6.89
C SER A 156 15.44 -1.72 -5.69
N SER A 157 16.57 -1.01 -5.83
CA SER A 157 17.62 -0.85 -4.82
C SER A 157 17.32 0.20 -3.74
N ILE A 158 16.07 0.66 -3.60
CA ILE A 158 15.69 1.64 -2.57
C ILE A 158 15.96 1.12 -1.15
N ARG A 159 16.58 1.89 -0.26
CA ARG A 159 16.82 1.41 1.12
C ARG A 159 15.50 1.21 1.88
N THR A 160 15.44 0.18 2.71
CA THR A 160 14.22 -0.20 3.46
C THR A 160 13.71 0.93 4.36
N VAL A 161 14.59 1.58 5.12
CA VAL A 161 14.21 2.64 6.07
C VAL A 161 13.63 3.87 5.34
N PRO A 162 14.31 4.44 4.31
CA PRO A 162 13.72 5.53 3.53
C PRO A 162 12.38 5.16 2.88
N TYR A 163 12.21 3.92 2.42
CA TYR A 163 10.93 3.44 1.87
C TYR A 163 9.80 3.42 2.91
N ILE A 164 10.08 2.94 4.14
CA ILE A 164 9.12 2.93 5.25
C ILE A 164 8.70 4.36 5.59
N ILE A 165 9.66 5.26 5.77
CA ILE A 165 9.40 6.67 6.12
C ILE A 165 8.58 7.33 5.01
N ALA A 166 8.97 7.14 3.76
CA ALA A 166 8.25 7.67 2.60
C ALA A 166 6.82 7.12 2.51
N THR A 167 6.62 5.84 2.79
CA THR A 167 5.29 5.22 2.77
C THR A 167 4.42 5.74 3.92
N ALA A 168 4.94 5.83 5.14
CA ALA A 168 4.19 6.32 6.30
C ALA A 168 3.81 7.80 6.13
N LEU A 169 4.76 8.67 5.78
CA LEU A 169 4.51 10.10 5.62
C LEU A 169 3.70 10.39 4.36
N GLY A 170 4.06 9.78 3.23
CA GLY A 170 3.38 10.04 1.96
C GLY A 170 1.95 9.51 1.92
N SER A 171 1.65 8.42 2.64
CA SER A 171 0.29 7.86 2.68
C SER A 171 -0.60 8.52 3.74
N ALA A 172 -0.04 9.25 4.70
CA ALA A 172 -0.80 9.82 5.81
C ALA A 172 -1.94 10.76 5.38
N PRO A 173 -1.73 11.75 4.48
CA PRO A 173 -2.79 12.69 4.10
C PRO A 173 -3.99 11.98 3.45
N ASN A 174 -3.72 11.08 2.50
CA ASN A 174 -4.75 10.30 1.82
C ASN A 174 -5.46 9.33 2.78
N THR A 175 -4.69 8.68 3.66
CA THR A 175 -5.25 7.75 4.65
C THR A 175 -6.18 8.47 5.62
N LEU A 176 -5.78 9.65 6.11
CA LEU A 176 -6.62 10.47 6.98
C LEU A 176 -7.92 10.86 6.27
N ALA A 177 -7.84 11.37 5.05
CA ALA A 177 -9.02 11.77 4.28
C ALA A 177 -10.02 10.62 4.07
N VAL A 178 -9.53 9.42 3.73
CA VAL A 178 -10.39 8.24 3.52
C VAL A 178 -10.97 7.71 4.84
N VAL A 179 -10.22 7.76 5.94
CA VAL A 179 -10.72 7.37 7.26
C VAL A 179 -11.82 8.33 7.74
N LEU A 180 -11.61 9.64 7.60
CA LEU A 180 -12.63 10.65 7.94
C LEU A 180 -13.89 10.48 7.09
N LEU A 181 -13.73 10.16 5.80
CA LEU A 181 -14.86 9.83 4.93
C LEU A 181 -15.60 8.59 5.42
N GLY A 182 -14.87 7.53 5.81
CA GLY A 182 -15.47 6.30 6.34
C GLY A 182 -16.28 6.54 7.61
N ASP A 183 -15.75 7.30 8.56
CA ASP A 183 -16.44 7.67 9.80
C ASP A 183 -17.72 8.49 9.51
N ALA A 184 -17.64 9.46 8.61
CA ALA A 184 -18.76 10.33 8.24
C ALA A 184 -19.95 9.57 7.60
N LEU A 185 -19.71 8.42 6.95
CA LEU A 185 -20.77 7.60 6.37
C LEU A 185 -21.71 6.98 7.42
N LEU A 186 -21.28 6.82 8.67
CA LEU A 186 -22.09 6.23 9.75
C LEU A 186 -22.76 7.27 10.65
N VAL A 187 -22.08 8.38 10.95
CA VAL A 187 -22.56 9.39 11.90
C VAL A 187 -23.58 10.34 11.27
N GLY A 188 -23.67 10.35 9.93
CA GLY A 188 -24.44 11.33 9.17
C GLY A 188 -23.63 12.59 8.91
N PHE A 189 -23.93 13.29 7.81
CA PHE A 189 -23.18 14.48 7.39
C PHE A 189 -23.51 15.67 8.32
N ASP A 190 -22.74 15.87 9.39
CA ASP A 190 -22.66 17.19 10.01
C ASP A 190 -21.97 18.13 9.00
N VAL A 191 -22.67 19.20 8.62
CA VAL A 191 -22.24 20.15 7.58
C VAL A 191 -20.85 20.72 7.88
N ARG A 192 -20.48 20.88 9.16
CA ARG A 192 -19.17 21.44 9.55
C ARG A 192 -18.03 20.45 9.31
N PHE A 193 -18.27 19.17 9.63
CA PHE A 193 -17.31 18.09 9.41
C PHE A 193 -17.18 17.74 7.93
N ALA A 194 -18.31 17.77 7.20
CA ALA A 194 -18.35 17.62 5.75
C ALA A 194 -17.62 18.75 5.02
N VAL A 195 -17.76 19.99 5.49
CA VAL A 195 -17.03 21.15 4.94
C VAL A 195 -15.53 21.04 5.23
N ALA A 196 -15.12 20.68 6.46
CA ALA A 196 -13.71 20.51 6.79
C ALA A 196 -13.05 19.37 5.99
N THR A 197 -13.72 18.22 5.89
CA THR A 197 -13.25 17.08 5.09
C THR A 197 -13.26 17.40 3.61
N GLY A 198 -14.29 18.10 3.13
CA GLY A 198 -14.39 18.60 1.76
C GLY A 198 -13.26 19.57 1.41
N ILE A 199 -12.91 20.49 2.31
CA ILE A 199 -11.77 21.40 2.15
C ILE A 199 -10.46 20.60 2.08
N LEU A 200 -10.24 19.64 2.97
CA LEU A 200 -9.03 18.80 2.94
C LEU A 200 -8.94 17.95 1.66
N LEU A 201 -10.06 17.40 1.20
CA LEU A 201 -10.13 16.65 -0.06
C LEU A 201 -9.88 17.54 -1.27
N VAL A 202 -10.49 18.74 -1.31
CA VAL A 202 -10.29 19.72 -2.37
C VAL A 202 -8.84 20.22 -2.38
N LEU A 203 -8.24 20.49 -1.22
CA LEU A 203 -6.82 20.86 -1.13
C LEU A 203 -5.91 19.71 -1.59
N GLY A 204 -6.23 18.46 -1.23
CA GLY A 204 -5.53 17.28 -1.72
C GLY A 204 -5.63 17.11 -3.23
N LEU A 205 -6.83 17.29 -3.80
CA LEU A 205 -7.10 17.24 -5.23
C LEU A 205 -6.46 18.41 -5.99
N LEU A 206 -6.46 19.62 -5.42
CA LEU A 206 -5.80 20.79 -6.02
C LEU A 206 -4.28 20.61 -6.00
N GLY A 207 -3.72 20.07 -4.92
CA GLY A 207 -2.32 19.67 -4.86
C GLY A 207 -1.98 18.64 -5.94
N LEU A 208 -2.86 17.65 -6.14
CA LEU A 208 -2.73 16.63 -7.19
C LEU A 208 -2.79 17.21 -8.60
N LEU A 209 -3.73 18.12 -8.86
CA LEU A 209 -3.91 18.77 -10.16
C LEU A 209 -2.81 19.78 -10.46
N ALA A 210 -2.29 20.47 -9.45
CA ALA A 210 -1.13 21.33 -9.57
C ALA A 210 0.12 20.50 -9.91
N ASP A 211 0.33 19.38 -9.22
CA ASP A 211 1.45 18.46 -9.49
C ASP A 211 1.36 17.85 -10.90
N ALA A 212 0.17 17.46 -11.35
CA ALA A 212 -0.06 16.96 -12.71
C ALA A 212 0.25 17.98 -13.82
N LYS A 213 0.32 19.29 -13.49
CA LYS A 213 0.70 20.35 -14.42
C LYS A 213 2.20 20.62 -14.46
N PHE A 214 2.99 20.11 -13.52
CA PHE A 214 4.44 20.27 -13.55
C PHE A 214 5.08 19.13 -14.35
N PRO A 215 5.76 19.42 -15.47
CA PRO A 215 6.43 18.38 -16.23
C PRO A 215 7.55 17.74 -15.39
N VAL A 216 7.56 16.40 -15.40
CA VAL A 216 8.63 15.60 -14.81
C VAL A 216 9.95 16.04 -15.44
N VAL A 217 10.86 16.61 -14.65
CA VAL A 217 12.22 16.92 -15.11
C VAL A 217 12.96 15.62 -15.35
N THR A 218 12.80 15.05 -16.55
CA THR A 218 13.69 14.02 -17.06
C THR A 218 15.06 14.65 -17.22
N GLY A 219 15.92 14.46 -16.22
CA GLY A 219 17.31 14.90 -16.27
C GLY A 219 17.96 14.44 -17.57
N SER A 220 18.11 15.38 -18.49
CA SER A 220 18.65 15.20 -19.83
C SER A 220 20.05 14.61 -19.74
N SER A 221 20.26 13.59 -20.56
CA SER A 221 21.55 13.09 -20.99
C SER A 221 22.46 14.26 -21.34
N LYS A 222 23.55 14.45 -20.58
CA LYS A 222 24.69 15.25 -21.05
C LYS A 222 25.19 14.58 -22.34
N ARG A 223 25.07 15.29 -23.46
CA ARG A 223 25.92 15.09 -24.63
C ARG A 223 27.29 15.69 -24.34
#